data_AF-A0A956BRK3-F1
#
_entry.id   AF-A0A956BRK3-F1
#
_cell.length_a   1.000
_cell.length_b   1.000
_cell.length_c   1.000
_cell.angle_alpha   90.00
_cell.angle_beta   90.00
_cell.angle_gamma   90.00
#
_symmetry.space_group_name_H-M   'P 1'
#
loop_
_entity.id
_entity.type
_entity.pdbx_description
1 polymer ?
#
loop_
_entity_poly.entity_id
_entity_poly.type
_entity_poly.pdbx_seq_one_letter_code
_entity_poly.pdbx_strand_id
1 'polypeptide(L)'
;MKLLIATLFALAMGSAPFQCAADPDPERRMTDTPAEALFGLSERFEAEGNEAARRTTLETIIERYPSSREAARAQDILSGGDGAEEPSGAEPPADEAGPESAAATTPSRG
;
A
#
# COMPACT_ATOMS: atom_id res chain seq x y z
N MET A 1 -43.21 38.89 32.20
CA MET A 1 -42.54 37.56 32.29
C MET A 1 -42.14 36.95 30.95
N LYS A 2 -42.83 37.20 29.82
CA LYS A 2 -42.41 36.67 28.50
C LYS A 2 -41.15 37.33 27.90
N LEU A 3 -40.91 38.62 28.19
CA LEU A 3 -39.74 39.37 27.72
C LEU A 3 -38.43 39.00 28.42
N LEU A 4 -38.49 38.50 29.66
CA LEU A 4 -37.31 38.07 30.43
C LEU A 4 -36.78 36.70 29.98
N ILE A 5 -37.65 35.84 29.44
CA ILE A 5 -37.28 34.51 28.96
C ILE A 5 -36.54 34.61 27.61
N ALA A 6 -36.96 35.54 26.75
CA ALA A 6 -36.32 35.76 25.44
C ALA A 6 -34.88 36.31 25.57
N THR A 7 -34.61 37.12 26.60
CA THR A 7 -33.26 37.68 26.84
C THR A 7 -32.29 36.65 27.41
N LEU A 8 -32.78 35.68 28.18
CA LEU A 8 -31.93 34.63 28.76
C LEU A 8 -31.43 33.63 27.71
N PHE A 9 -32.24 33.33 26.69
CA PHE A 9 -31.88 32.37 25.65
C PHE A 9 -30.83 32.92 24.67
N ALA A 10 -30.87 34.22 24.37
CA ALA A 10 -29.88 34.88 23.50
C ALA A 10 -28.48 34.93 24.14
N LEU A 11 -28.38 34.93 25.47
CA LEU A 11 -27.09 34.96 26.19
C LEU A 11 -26.40 33.58 26.22
N ALA A 12 -27.17 32.49 26.12
CA ALA A 12 -26.64 31.11 26.16
C ALA A 12 -25.98 30.66 24.84
N MET A 13 -26.35 31.26 23.69
CA MET A 13 -25.75 30.93 22.39
C MET A 13 -24.52 31.76 22.03
N GLY A 14 -24.16 32.77 22.84
CA GLY A 14 -22.94 33.57 22.67
C GLY A 14 -21.70 33.01 23.39
N SER A 15 -21.84 31.89 24.12
CA SER A 15 -20.80 31.31 24.97
C SER A 15 -20.58 29.81 24.76
N ALA A 16 -20.76 29.33 23.52
CA ALA A 16 -20.08 28.11 23.10
C ALA A 16 -18.83 28.54 22.34
N PRO A 17 -17.62 28.47 22.93
CA PRO A 17 -16.42 28.70 22.14
C PRO A 17 -16.43 27.66 21.01
N PHE A 18 -16.36 28.11 19.76
CA PHE A 18 -16.07 27.27 18.60
C PHE A 18 -14.66 26.64 18.65
N GLN A 19 -14.09 26.51 19.85
CA GLN A 19 -12.82 25.89 20.17
C GLN A 19 -13.03 24.49 20.77
N CYS A 20 -14.02 23.75 20.27
CA CYS A 20 -13.89 22.31 20.16
C CYS A 20 -13.04 21.95 18.93
N ALA A 21 -11.90 22.64 18.74
CA ALA A 21 -10.72 22.00 18.19
C ALA A 21 -10.04 21.40 19.42
N ALA A 22 -10.43 20.18 19.78
CA ALA A 22 -9.60 19.40 20.67
C ALA A 22 -8.22 19.38 19.99
N ASP A 23 -7.23 20.03 20.60
CA ASP A 23 -5.84 19.94 20.18
C ASP A 23 -5.48 18.45 20.29
N PRO A 24 -5.51 17.69 19.18
CA PRO A 24 -5.27 16.28 19.26
C PRO A 24 -3.78 16.18 19.53
N ASP A 25 -3.43 15.86 20.78
CA ASP A 25 -2.06 15.59 21.21
C ASP A 25 -1.37 14.81 20.09
N PRO A 26 -0.46 15.44 19.32
CA PRO A 26 0.08 14.84 18.11
C PRO A 26 0.94 13.62 18.44
N GLU A 27 1.32 13.45 19.71
CA GLU A 27 2.01 12.28 20.24
C GLU A 27 1.04 11.17 20.68
N ARG A 28 -0.26 11.45 20.83
CA ARG A 28 -1.34 10.45 20.98
C ARG A 28 -2.01 10.16 19.64
N ARG A 29 -1.22 9.79 18.63
CA ARG A 29 -1.83 9.24 17.42
C ARG A 29 -2.55 7.94 17.78
N MET A 30 -3.87 7.96 17.66
CA MET A 30 -4.74 6.80 17.90
C MET A 30 -4.64 5.76 16.77
N THR A 31 -3.88 6.05 15.71
CA THR A 31 -3.77 5.22 14.51
C THR A 31 -2.40 5.41 13.89
N ASP A 32 -1.83 4.30 13.41
CA ASP A 32 -0.58 4.28 12.66
C ASP A 32 -0.68 5.19 11.43
N THR A 33 0.46 5.75 11.04
CA THR A 33 0.52 6.41 9.72
C THR A 33 0.39 5.39 8.60
N PRO A 34 -0.04 5.79 7.39
CA PRO A 34 -0.06 4.88 6.25
C PRO A 34 1.31 4.24 5.96
N ALA A 35 2.40 5.01 6.09
CA ALA A 35 3.75 4.52 5.88
C ALA A 35 4.14 3.48 6.95
N GLU A 36 3.80 3.74 8.21
CA GLU A 36 4.04 2.82 9.33
C GLU A 36 3.25 1.51 9.20
N ALA A 37 1.97 1.58 8.83
CA ALA A 37 1.14 0.41 8.59
C ALA A 37 1.67 -0.44 7.42
N LEU A 38 2.10 0.20 6.33
CA LEU A 38 2.71 -0.50 5.18
C LEU A 38 4.06 -1.12 5.56
N PHE A 39 4.86 -0.45 6.37
CA PHE A 39 6.11 -1.02 6.87
C PHE A 39 5.84 -2.23 7.76
N GLY A 40 4.83 -2.19 8.64
CA GLY A 40 4.40 -3.37 9.40
C GLY A 40 3.94 -4.52 8.50
N LEU A 41 3.29 -4.22 7.38
CA LEU A 41 2.91 -5.22 6.39
C LEU A 41 4.13 -5.84 5.67
N SER A 42 5.16 -5.04 5.33
CA SER A 42 6.37 -5.57 4.71
C SER A 42 7.13 -6.53 5.64
N GLU A 43 7.17 -6.23 6.94
CA GLU A 43 7.78 -7.12 7.96
C GLU A 43 7.00 -8.44 8.09
N ARG A 44 5.67 -8.41 7.95
CA ARG A 44 4.87 -9.65 7.89
C ARG A 44 5.22 -10.46 6.65
N PHE A 45 5.36 -9.83 5.48
CA PHE A 45 5.77 -10.55 4.27
C PHE A 45 7.15 -11.17 4.41
N GLU A 46 8.09 -10.51 5.11
CA GLU A 46 9.38 -11.10 5.47
C GLU A 46 9.22 -12.37 6.31
N ALA A 47 8.43 -12.29 7.38
CA ALA A 47 8.17 -13.42 8.27
C ALA A 47 7.48 -14.60 7.56
N GLU A 48 6.73 -14.32 6.50
CA GLU A 48 6.06 -15.30 5.64
C GLU A 48 6.95 -15.79 4.48
N GLY A 49 8.16 -15.22 4.30
CA GLY A 49 9.08 -15.54 3.20
C GLY A 49 8.62 -15.02 1.84
N ASN A 50 7.69 -14.06 1.81
CA ASN A 50 7.17 -13.46 0.59
C ASN A 50 8.00 -12.22 0.20
N GLU A 51 9.21 -12.46 -0.27
CA GLU A 51 10.18 -11.38 -0.60
C GLU A 51 9.67 -10.44 -1.70
N ALA A 52 8.96 -10.95 -2.71
CA ALA A 52 8.41 -10.12 -3.77
C ALA A 52 7.36 -9.12 -3.25
N ALA A 53 6.46 -9.56 -2.36
CA ALA A 53 5.46 -8.67 -1.77
C ALA A 53 6.10 -7.68 -0.78
N ARG A 54 7.10 -8.13 -0.01
CA ARG A 54 7.91 -7.27 0.86
C ARG A 54 8.58 -6.16 0.05
N ARG A 55 9.32 -6.51 -1.00
CA ARG A 55 10.02 -5.57 -1.87
C ARG A 55 9.07 -4.53 -2.48
N THR A 56 7.97 -5.00 -3.09
CA THR A 56 6.97 -4.10 -3.71
C THR A 56 6.39 -3.12 -2.69
N THR A 57 6.16 -3.58 -1.45
CA THR A 57 5.64 -2.74 -0.37
C THR A 57 6.66 -1.68 0.06
N LEU A 58 7.93 -2.07 0.21
CA LEU A 58 9.02 -1.14 0.54
C LEU A 58 9.21 -0.08 -0.55
N GLU A 59 9.20 -0.47 -1.82
CA GLU A 59 9.25 0.46 -2.97
C GLU A 59 8.06 1.43 -2.94
N THR A 60 6.85 0.93 -2.63
CA THR A 60 5.65 1.77 -2.49
C THR A 60 5.80 2.81 -1.38
N ILE A 61 6.42 2.45 -0.24
CA ILE A 61 6.66 3.40 0.86
C ILE A 61 7.58 4.52 0.40
N ILE A 62 8.65 4.20 -0.33
CA ILE A 62 9.61 5.18 -0.85
C ILE A 62 8.94 6.11 -1.86
N GLU A 63 8.16 5.56 -2.79
CA GLU A 63 7.51 6.34 -3.84
C GLU A 63 6.41 7.26 -3.30
N ARG A 64 5.54 6.73 -2.42
CA ARG A 64 4.32 7.42 -1.98
C ARG A 64 4.52 8.26 -0.73
N TYR A 65 5.48 7.91 0.11
CA TYR A 65 5.74 8.57 1.40
C TYR A 65 7.23 8.91 1.58
N PRO A 66 7.87 9.63 0.64
CA PRO A 66 9.33 9.81 0.59
C PRO A 66 9.94 10.55 1.79
N SER A 67 9.15 11.35 2.50
CA SER A 67 9.59 12.08 3.70
C SER A 67 9.35 11.33 5.02
N SER A 68 8.77 10.13 4.96
CA SER A 68 8.53 9.31 6.15
C SER A 68 9.83 8.69 6.69
N ARG A 69 9.86 8.38 7.99
CA ARG A 69 10.97 7.64 8.59
C ARG A 69 11.08 6.23 8.01
N GLU A 70 9.94 5.66 7.63
CA GLU A 70 9.81 4.33 7.04
C GLU A 70 10.43 4.28 5.63
N ALA A 71 10.33 5.36 4.84
CA ALA A 71 10.99 5.44 3.54
C ALA A 71 12.51 5.38 3.65
N ALA A 72 13.12 6.04 4.65
CA ALA A 72 14.56 5.93 4.89
C ALA A 72 14.97 4.49 5.24
N ARG A 73 14.21 3.83 6.14
CA ARG A 73 14.45 2.42 6.49
C ARG A 73 14.26 1.48 5.29
N ALA A 74 13.23 1.71 4.48
CA ALA A 74 12.96 0.93 3.28
C ALA A 74 14.11 1.03 2.27
N GLN A 75 14.69 2.23 2.09
CA GLN A 75 15.87 2.43 1.23
C GLN A 75 17.07 1.64 1.76
N ASP A 76 17.32 1.67 3.07
CA ASP A 76 18.42 0.92 3.69
C ASP A 76 18.26 -0.60 3.46
N ILE A 77 17.04 -1.11 3.65
CA ILE A 77 16.72 -2.53 3.45
C ILE A 77 16.92 -2.95 2.00
N LEU A 78 16.38 -2.20 1.04
CA LEU A 78 16.50 -2.54 -0.39
C LEU A 78 17.96 -2.47 -0.85
N SER A 79 18.69 -1.43 -0.41
CA SER A 79 20.11 -1.28 -0.72
C SER A 79 20.96 -2.42 -0.15
N GLY A 80 20.55 -3.00 0.98
CA GLY A 80 21.18 -4.19 1.56
C GLY A 80 20.75 -5.53 0.94
N GLY A 81 19.59 -5.56 0.27
CA GLY A 81 18.97 -6.74 -0.32
C GLY A 81 19.18 -6.92 -1.83
N ASP A 82 19.57 -5.87 -2.56
CA ASP A 82 19.82 -5.89 -4.02
C ASP A 82 20.96 -6.85 -4.48
N GLY A 83 21.54 -7.64 -3.58
CA GLY A 83 22.45 -8.74 -3.89
C GLY A 83 21.76 -10.07 -4.22
N ALA A 84 20.43 -10.19 -4.07
CA ALA A 84 19.69 -11.42 -4.33
C ALA A 84 18.51 -11.17 -5.30
N GLU A 85 18.53 -11.89 -6.42
CA GLU A 85 17.44 -12.15 -7.37
C GLU A 85 17.21 -11.14 -8.51
N GLU A 86 18.00 -11.32 -9.58
CA GLU A 86 17.44 -11.30 -10.93
C GLU A 86 16.26 -12.27 -11.04
N PRO A 87 15.19 -11.94 -11.80
CA PRO A 87 14.11 -12.87 -12.06
C PRO A 87 14.60 -14.07 -12.90
N SER A 88 14.98 -15.14 -12.23
CA SER A 88 15.07 -16.49 -12.80
C SER A 88 13.64 -16.97 -13.09
N GLY A 89 13.14 -16.68 -14.29
CA GLY A 89 11.77 -17.02 -14.67
C GLY A 89 11.40 -16.74 -16.12
N ALA A 90 12.29 -17.01 -17.06
CA ALA A 90 11.93 -17.13 -18.46
C ALA A 90 12.80 -18.22 -19.12
N GLU A 91 12.48 -19.47 -18.83
CA GLU A 91 12.80 -20.58 -19.74
C GLU A 91 11.67 -20.68 -20.77
N PRO A 92 11.86 -20.20 -22.01
CA PRO A 92 11.05 -20.66 -23.12
C PRO A 92 11.44 -22.12 -23.42
N PRO A 93 10.51 -23.08 -23.53
CA PRO A 93 10.85 -24.41 -23.99
C PRO A 93 11.37 -24.33 -25.43
N ALA A 94 12.67 -24.58 -25.58
CA ALA A 94 13.29 -24.91 -26.85
C ALA A 94 13.28 -26.43 -26.99
N ASP A 95 12.30 -26.95 -27.72
CA ASP A 95 12.34 -28.12 -28.60
C ASP A 95 10.88 -28.34 -29.07
N GLU A 96 10.52 -28.40 -30.34
CA GLU A 96 11.13 -29.20 -31.39
C GLU A 96 10.90 -28.56 -32.78
N ALA A 97 11.87 -28.81 -33.64
CA ALA A 97 11.95 -28.42 -35.04
C ALA A 97 10.77 -28.94 -35.91
N GLY A 98 10.42 -28.18 -36.95
CA GLY A 98 9.85 -28.79 -38.17
C GLY A 98 10.94 -29.63 -38.89
N PRO A 99 10.63 -30.50 -39.87
CA PRO A 99 9.84 -30.14 -41.06
C PRO A 99 8.99 -31.34 -41.62
N GLU A 100 8.62 -31.29 -42.91
CA GLU A 100 8.11 -32.38 -43.78
C GLU A 100 6.59 -32.70 -43.75
N SER A 101 5.79 -32.24 -44.72
CA SER A 101 5.63 -32.78 -46.08
C SER A 101 5.26 -34.26 -46.14
N ALA A 102 3.97 -34.61 -46.03
CA ALA A 102 3.25 -35.56 -46.90
C ALA A 102 1.86 -35.94 -46.35
N ALA A 103 0.94 -36.23 -47.29
CA ALA A 103 -0.28 -37.03 -47.15
C ALA A 103 -1.47 -36.38 -46.41
N ALA A 104 -2.72 -36.64 -46.72
CA ALA A 104 -3.42 -37.21 -47.87
C ALA A 104 -4.92 -37.07 -47.54
N THR A 105 -5.74 -36.86 -48.56
CA THR A 105 -7.12 -37.37 -48.67
C THR A 105 -8.12 -37.05 -47.55
N THR A 106 -8.93 -36.03 -47.82
CA THR A 106 -10.28 -35.85 -47.25
C THR A 106 -11.17 -37.06 -47.56
N PRO A 107 -11.83 -37.71 -46.58
CA PRO A 107 -13.01 -38.50 -46.84
C PRO A 107 -14.28 -37.65 -46.75
N SER A 108 -15.09 -37.84 -47.79
CA SER A 108 -16.43 -37.33 -48.06
C SER A 108 -17.41 -37.42 -46.89
N ARG A 109 -18.26 -36.40 -46.77
CA ARG A 109 -19.56 -36.46 -46.10
C ARG A 109 -20.61 -35.95 -47.09
N GLY A 110 -21.41 -36.86 -47.65
CA GLY A 110 -22.48 -36.58 -48.61
C GLY A 110 -22.76 -37.77 -49.50
#